data_AF-A0AAJ1L8T8-F1
#
_entry.id   AF-A0AAJ1L8T8-F1
#
_cell.length_a   1.000
_cell.length_b   1.000
_cell.length_c   1.000
_cell.angle_alpha   90.00
_cell.angle_beta   90.00
_cell.angle_gamma   90.00
#
_symmetry.space_group_name_H-M   'P 1'
#
loop_
_entity.id
_entity.type
_entity.pdbx_description
1 polymer ?
#
loop_
_entity_poly.entity_id
_entity_poly.type
_entity_poly.pdbx_seq_one_letter_code
_entity_poly.pdbx_strand_id
1 'polypeptide(L)'
;MEKYRIDTRKGIEFGLYSIGDHVLNPHNGEKITPEKRIHERIETAKLADEAGLDVFAVGESHQTHFTTQAHTVILGRPRKLRKI
;
A
#
# COMPACT_ATOMS: atom_id res chain seq x y z
N MET A 1 0.18 28.65 7.79
CA MET A 1 0.58 27.34 7.24
C MET A 1 2.09 27.41 7.05
N GLU A 2 2.89 26.56 7.71
CA GLU A 2 4.34 26.56 7.45
C GLU A 2 4.59 26.32 5.95
N LYS A 3 5.66 26.94 5.41
CA LYS A 3 5.96 27.12 3.98
C LYS A 3 5.85 25.86 3.11
N TYR A 4 5.82 24.66 3.71
CA TYR A 4 5.78 23.36 3.03
C TYR A 4 4.79 22.35 3.62
N ARG A 5 3.90 22.74 4.55
CA ARG A 5 2.99 21.82 5.27
C ARG A 5 3.70 20.66 6.02
N ILE A 6 4.97 20.83 6.37
CA ILE A 6 5.75 19.89 7.16
C ILE A 6 5.73 20.38 8.62
N ASP A 7 5.45 19.50 9.59
CA ASP A 7 5.59 19.83 11.02
C ASP A 7 6.95 19.32 11.50
N THR A 8 7.92 20.22 11.62
CA THR A 8 9.30 19.89 12.00
C THR A 8 9.44 19.30 13.41
N ARG A 9 8.40 19.39 14.24
CA ARG A 9 8.37 18.79 15.59
C ARG A 9 7.98 17.31 15.59
N LYS A 10 7.43 16.79 14.47
CA LYS A 10 6.88 15.43 14.39
C LYS A 10 7.86 14.37 13.88
N GLY A 11 9.12 14.72 13.63
CA GLY A 11 10.10 13.79 13.07
C GLY A 11 9.78 13.41 11.62
N ILE A 12 10.52 12.43 11.08
CA ILE A 12 10.30 11.89 9.73
C ILE A 12 9.39 10.67 9.84
N GLU A 13 8.36 10.59 9.00
CA GLU A 13 7.55 9.39 8.80
C GLU A 13 8.12 8.60 7.62
N PHE A 14 8.34 7.30 7.77
CA PHE A 14 8.85 6.40 6.72
C PHE A 14 7.90 5.21 6.52
N GLY A 15 7.71 4.79 5.27
CA GLY A 15 6.70 3.79 4.97
C GLY A 15 6.73 3.23 3.55
N LEU A 16 5.72 2.42 3.23
CA LEU A 16 5.56 1.75 1.93
C LEU A 16 4.40 2.33 1.14
N TYR A 17 4.56 2.34 -0.18
CA TYR A 17 3.53 2.72 -1.13
C TYR A 17 3.46 1.73 -2.29
N SER A 18 2.25 1.39 -2.72
CA SER A 18 2.00 0.68 -3.97
C SER A 18 0.78 1.25 -4.68
N ILE A 19 0.85 1.42 -6.00
CA ILE A 19 -0.29 1.84 -6.82
C ILE A 19 -1.25 0.69 -7.15
N GLY A 20 -0.90 -0.54 -6.80
CA GLY A 20 -1.77 -1.70 -7.00
C GLY A 20 -1.41 -2.63 -8.15
N ASP A 21 -0.19 -2.56 -8.67
CA ASP A 21 0.26 -3.32 -9.84
C ASP A 21 -0.01 -4.82 -9.71
N HIS A 22 -0.47 -5.40 -10.80
CA HIS A 22 -0.77 -6.82 -10.99
C HIS A 22 -0.27 -7.25 -12.36
N VAL A 23 1.05 -7.32 -12.41
CA VAL A 23 1.86 -7.65 -13.59
C VAL A 23 2.52 -9.01 -13.42
N LEU A 24 3.11 -9.52 -14.50
CA LEU A 24 3.90 -10.74 -14.49
C LEU A 24 5.14 -10.56 -13.60
N ASN A 25 5.52 -11.61 -12.89
CA ASN A 25 6.80 -11.64 -12.20
C ASN A 25 7.94 -11.62 -13.25
N PRO A 26 8.88 -10.67 -13.20
CA PRO A 26 9.92 -10.52 -14.22
C PRO A 26 10.96 -11.65 -14.21
N HIS A 27 11.07 -12.42 -13.13
CA HIS A 27 12.06 -13.49 -13.00
C HIS A 27 11.59 -14.82 -13.57
N ASN A 28 10.28 -15.09 -13.55
CA ASN A 28 9.72 -16.39 -13.96
C ASN A 28 8.50 -16.30 -14.90
N GLY A 29 8.00 -15.10 -15.20
CA GLY A 29 6.85 -14.88 -16.08
C GLY A 29 5.49 -15.26 -15.48
N GLU A 30 5.41 -15.62 -14.20
CA GLU A 30 4.16 -16.07 -13.58
C GLU A 30 3.23 -14.89 -13.27
N LYS A 31 1.92 -15.05 -13.58
CA LYS A 31 0.86 -14.16 -13.09
C LYS A 31 0.05 -14.87 -12.01
N ILE A 32 0.11 -14.35 -10.79
CA ILE A 32 -0.77 -14.83 -9.72
C ILE A 32 -2.21 -14.33 -9.91
N THR A 33 -3.16 -14.91 -9.19
CA THR A 33 -4.56 -14.45 -9.22
C THR A 33 -4.73 -13.06 -8.57
N PRO A 34 -5.74 -12.26 -8.97
CA PRO A 34 -6.08 -11.02 -8.29
C PRO A 34 -6.29 -11.18 -6.78
N GLU A 35 -6.96 -12.28 -6.38
CA GLU A 35 -7.20 -12.62 -4.97
C GLU A 35 -5.90 -12.82 -4.20
N LYS A 36 -4.97 -13.62 -4.75
CA LYS A 36 -3.66 -13.85 -4.12
C LYS A 36 -2.89 -12.54 -3.99
N ARG A 37 -2.92 -11.68 -5.00
CA ARG A 37 -2.28 -10.37 -4.96
C ARG A 37 -2.89 -9.43 -3.91
N ILE A 38 -4.21 -9.48 -3.70
CA ILE A 38 -4.87 -8.72 -2.62
C ILE A 38 -4.43 -9.25 -1.25
N HIS A 39 -4.34 -10.57 -1.06
CA HIS A 39 -3.85 -11.16 0.18
C HIS A 39 -2.38 -10.79 0.44
N GLU A 40 -1.50 -10.86 -0.56
CA GLU A 40 -0.10 -10.40 -0.45
C GLU A 40 -0.02 -8.95 0.04
N ARG A 41 -0.92 -8.07 -0.42
CA ARG A 41 -1.00 -6.67 0.03
C ARG A 41 -1.42 -6.54 1.49
N ILE A 42 -2.40 -7.32 1.92
CA ILE A 42 -2.84 -7.36 3.32
C ILE A 42 -1.70 -7.86 4.22
N GLU A 43 -1.00 -8.92 3.82
CA GLU A 43 0.14 -9.44 4.58
C GLU A 43 1.30 -8.42 4.62
N THR A 44 1.58 -7.74 3.51
CA THR A 44 2.60 -6.67 3.48
C THR A 44 2.23 -5.53 4.43
N ALA A 45 0.95 -5.16 4.51
CA ALA A 45 0.48 -4.13 5.44
C ALA A 45 0.68 -4.54 6.91
N LYS A 46 0.42 -5.80 7.25
CA LYS A 46 0.69 -6.34 8.60
C LYS A 46 2.19 -6.34 8.92
N LEU A 47 3.01 -6.80 7.98
CA LEU A 47 4.47 -6.81 8.14
C LEU A 47 5.04 -5.40 8.29
N ALA A 48 4.47 -4.41 7.59
CA ALA A 48 4.83 -3.01 7.74
C ALA A 48 4.55 -2.49 9.16
N ASP A 49 3.40 -2.83 9.73
CA ASP A 49 3.04 -2.50 11.13
C ASP A 49 3.97 -3.20 12.14
N GLU A 50 4.21 -4.50 11.95
CA GLU A 50 5.13 -5.28 12.78
C GLU A 50 6.58 -4.76 12.73
N ALA A 51 7.00 -4.23 11.58
CA ALA A 51 8.30 -3.60 11.39
C ALA A 51 8.39 -2.16 11.95
N GLY A 52 7.27 -1.60 12.42
CA GLY A 52 7.21 -0.24 12.97
C GLY A 52 7.26 0.87 11.92
N LEU A 53 6.80 0.60 10.69
CA LEU A 53 6.67 1.63 9.66
C LEU A 53 5.50 2.57 9.97
N ASP A 54 5.69 3.86 9.73
CA ASP A 54 4.71 4.90 10.05
C ASP A 54 3.52 4.90 9.08
N VAL A 55 3.75 4.44 7.84
CA VAL A 55 2.78 4.53 6.75
C VAL A 55 2.79 3.28 5.89
N PHE A 56 1.60 2.77 5.57
CA PHE A 56 1.37 1.86 4.46
C PHE A 56 0.24 2.42 3.59
N ALA A 57 0.58 2.80 2.36
CA ALA A 57 -0.32 3.47 1.44
C ALA A 57 -0.59 2.64 0.18
N VAL A 58 -1.85 2.65 -0.25
CA VAL A 58 -2.28 1.96 -1.46
C VAL A 58 -3.01 2.95 -2.36
N GLY A 59 -2.48 3.14 -3.56
CA GLY A 59 -3.11 3.95 -4.60
C GLY A 59 -4.21 3.19 -5.35
N GLU A 60 -4.95 3.93 -6.17
CA GLU A 60 -6.02 3.42 -7.01
C GLU A 60 -5.70 3.65 -8.49
N SER A 61 -5.96 2.62 -9.30
CA SER A 61 -5.87 2.69 -10.75
C SER A 61 -6.95 1.83 -11.36
N HIS A 62 -7.64 2.37 -12.37
CA HIS A 62 -8.78 1.75 -13.06
C HIS A 62 -8.36 1.00 -14.33
N GLN A 63 -7.09 0.60 -14.42
CA GLN A 63 -6.54 -0.06 -15.59
C GLN A 63 -6.48 -1.59 -15.41
N THR A 64 -6.37 -2.32 -16.53
CA THR A 64 -6.43 -3.79 -16.64
C THR A 64 -5.33 -4.55 -15.88
N HIS A 65 -4.38 -3.86 -15.26
CA HIS A 65 -3.23 -4.45 -14.56
C HIS A 65 -3.10 -4.00 -13.10
N PHE A 66 -4.21 -3.59 -12.47
CA PHE A 66 -4.21 -3.18 -11.07
C PHE A 66 -5.33 -3.88 -10.30
N THR A 67 -5.06 -4.29 -9.05
CA THR A 67 -6.06 -4.96 -8.19
C THR A 67 -6.64 -4.02 -7.13
N THR A 68 -6.33 -2.72 -7.17
CA THR A 68 -6.67 -1.75 -6.13
C THR A 68 -7.69 -0.72 -6.60
N GLN A 69 -8.69 -1.14 -7.39
CA GLN A 69 -9.74 -0.26 -7.91
C GLN A 69 -10.69 0.29 -6.82
N ALA A 70 -10.64 -0.29 -5.63
CA ALA A 70 -11.32 0.21 -4.44
C ALA A 70 -10.36 0.12 -3.24
N HIS A 71 -9.29 0.93 -3.27
CA HIS A 71 -8.19 0.90 -2.28
C HIS A 71 -8.67 1.01 -0.82
N THR A 72 -9.80 1.69 -0.58
CA THR A 72 -10.38 1.84 0.77
C THR A 72 -10.86 0.50 1.34
N VAL A 73 -11.32 -0.43 0.50
CA VAL A 73 -11.74 -1.77 0.93
C VAL A 73 -10.53 -2.60 1.39
N ILE A 74 -9.40 -2.45 0.69
CA ILE A 74 -8.15 -3.13 1.03
C ILE A 74 -7.58 -2.57 2.34
N LEU A 75 -7.60 -1.25 2.52
CA LEU A 75 -7.13 -0.59 3.75
C LEU A 75 -8.08 -0.78 4.95
N GLY A 76 -9.32 -1.19 4.72
CA GLY A 76 -10.33 -1.38 5.78
C GLY A 76 -10.10 -2.58 6.71
N ARG A 77 -9.01 -3.34 6.51
CA ARG A 77 -8.72 -4.58 7.23
C ARG A 77 -7.22 -4.68 7.54
N PRO A 78 -6.72 -4.79 8.80
CA PRO A 78 -7.15 -4.30 10.11
C PRO A 78 -6.22 -3.18 10.70
N ARG A 79 -6.67 -2.61 11.84
CA ARG A 79 -6.03 -1.70 12.83
C ARG A 79 -5.02 -0.62 12.35
N LYS A 80 -5.52 0.61 12.20
CA LYS A 80 -4.76 1.88 12.04
C LYS A 80 -3.83 1.97 10.83
N LEU A 81 -4.39 1.98 9.62
CA LEU A 81 -3.69 2.51 8.45
C LEU A 81 -4.19 3.93 8.15
N ARG A 82 -3.29 4.92 8.14
CA ARG A 82 -3.63 6.29 7.72
C ARG A 82 -3.82 6.31 6.21
N LYS A 83 -4.99 6.76 5.78
CA LYS A 83 -5.29 7.08 4.39
C LYS A 83 -4.59 8.40 4.05
N ILE A 84 -3.67 8.38 3.09
CA ILE A 84 -3.10 9.58 2.46
C ILE A 84 -3.82 9.88 1.15
#